data_AF-A0A929P068-F1
#
_entry.id   AF-A0A929P068-F1
#
_cell.length_a   1.000
_cell.length_b   1.000
_cell.length_c   1.000
_cell.angle_alpha   90.00
_cell.angle_beta   90.00
_cell.angle_gamma   90.00
#
_symmetry.space_group_name_H-M   'P 1'
#
loop_
_entity.id
_entity.type
_entity.pdbx_description
1 polymer ?
#
loop_
_entity_poly.entity_id
_entity_poly.type
_entity_poly.pdbx_seq_one_letter_code
_entity_poly.pdbx_strand_id
1 'polypeptide(L)'
;MKNPNLSRFILLFFSLFLTQEAKADWVNLTGAEISSNIAEIYILDDHVKVKLEIYPRDLAAFEDLLPQEWLNNTSNKQLLSEASLNDSSSNTLTIKTGKGTILPAQVKVLEARQRIDRYSPMAGKFNPITRRRIPDAPADKGVIYAEIIYPFDKKPEQLQISPPLDKDGSAQVTLGFVTFHQSVPVNDFRYLGLPATLNLNWQDPWYTKFENSNLTRHHKYPLMLYLYAEPRQVKLEALMRISDIAEMTGFDVVNKDEKSDRRKRLHDHINAYFLSENPLTIDAKQQKPDVVKISYFTIDLTGLKFVENPSEIDDASLLVGVSRQYYVDALPQHIESQWPYFNKTNARIPIIATDPAGPLPGFVVQDDPVFSWNNHLKQYQEPVMNPVEINTGWRITLPYFGQWKLLNQLPDEQQTQMIVSNVFENIRVAFIEKKPGQLSSALSKLVAPDQVDPLTRELSKLFAPAIKRGGTGSVKTFGELQIKEVRGLEDPDGFSTTLSGSAIIHAMHWGHTDQLKLDFELLLDLVEAGEQWQLSELTIVNLKESQ
;
A
#
# COMPACT_ATOMS: atom_id res chain seq x y z
N MET A 1 5.52 -11.97 52.62
CA MET A 1 4.84 -10.78 52.05
C MET A 1 5.05 -10.80 50.53
N LYS A 2 4.05 -11.25 49.77
CA LYS A 2 4.07 -11.18 48.29
C LYS A 2 3.64 -9.77 47.91
N ASN A 3 4.54 -8.99 47.33
CA ASN A 3 4.26 -7.61 46.94
C ASN A 3 3.36 -7.62 45.69
N PRO A 4 2.07 -7.28 45.77
CA PRO A 4 1.12 -7.42 44.66
C PRO A 4 1.42 -6.45 43.50
N ASN A 5 2.27 -5.46 43.73
CA ASN A 5 2.70 -4.49 42.72
C ASN A 5 3.76 -5.05 41.76
N LEU A 6 4.56 -6.04 42.17
CA LEU A 6 5.59 -6.63 41.31
C LEU A 6 4.98 -7.52 40.20
N SER A 7 3.90 -8.24 40.53
CA SER A 7 3.17 -9.05 39.54
C SER A 7 2.41 -8.19 38.52
N ARG A 8 1.92 -7.00 38.92
CA ARG A 8 1.28 -6.06 37.99
C ARG A 8 2.30 -5.36 37.07
N PHE A 9 3.50 -5.07 37.58
CA PHE A 9 4.59 -4.53 36.76
C PHE A 9 5.08 -5.54 35.71
N ILE A 10 5.23 -6.82 36.09
CA ILE A 10 5.67 -7.89 35.17
C ILE A 10 4.61 -8.17 34.09
N LEU A 11 3.33 -8.10 34.42
CA LEU A 11 2.25 -8.26 33.42
C LEU A 11 2.15 -7.06 32.45
N LEU A 12 2.38 -5.83 32.92
CA LEU A 12 2.42 -4.66 32.03
C LEU A 12 3.66 -4.69 31.11
N PHE A 13 4.80 -5.12 31.62
CA PHE A 13 6.03 -5.27 30.82
C PHE A 13 5.86 -6.33 29.72
N PHE A 14 5.23 -7.47 30.01
CA PHE A 14 4.95 -8.50 28.99
C PHE A 14 3.93 -8.05 27.93
N SER A 15 3.02 -7.13 28.26
CA SER A 15 2.07 -6.60 27.26
C SER A 15 2.69 -5.60 26.28
N LEU A 16 3.80 -4.93 26.66
CA LEU A 16 4.53 -4.01 25.78
C LEU A 16 5.43 -4.73 24.76
N PHE A 17 5.84 -5.97 25.04
CA PHE A 17 6.64 -6.79 24.11
C PHE A 17 5.79 -7.64 23.12
N LEU A 18 4.46 -7.52 23.18
CA LEU A 18 3.52 -8.25 22.31
C LEU A 18 2.79 -7.34 21.32
N THR A 19 3.35 -6.18 20.97
CA THR A 19 2.92 -5.47 19.77
C THR A 19 3.40 -6.26 18.56
N GLN A 20 2.60 -7.24 18.12
CA GLN A 20 2.79 -7.82 16.80
C GLN A 20 2.75 -6.68 15.77
N GLU A 21 3.75 -6.64 14.90
CA GLU A 21 3.76 -5.74 13.75
C GLU A 21 2.51 -6.02 12.91
N ALA A 22 1.51 -5.15 13.05
CA ALA A 22 0.35 -5.17 12.18
C ALA A 22 0.77 -4.53 10.86
N LYS A 23 1.20 -5.36 9.90
CA LYS A 23 1.28 -4.93 8.50
C LYS A 23 -0.15 -4.73 8.02
N ALA A 24 -0.59 -3.48 7.97
CA ALA A 24 -1.95 -3.08 7.59
C ALA A 24 -2.13 -3.07 6.06
N ASP A 25 -1.71 -4.14 5.42
CA ASP A 25 -2.04 -4.41 4.02
C ASP A 25 -3.38 -5.14 3.96
N TRP A 26 -4.18 -4.86 2.93
CA TRP A 26 -5.37 -5.66 2.69
C TRP A 26 -4.95 -7.12 2.46
N VAL A 27 -5.59 -8.04 3.18
CA VAL A 27 -5.34 -9.47 3.06
C VAL A 27 -6.66 -10.17 2.79
N ASN A 28 -6.68 -11.02 1.77
CA ASN A 28 -7.83 -11.89 1.54
C ASN A 28 -7.95 -12.91 2.67
N LEU A 29 -9.04 -12.85 3.43
CA LEU A 29 -9.25 -13.74 4.57
C LEU A 29 -9.89 -15.07 4.20
N THR A 30 -10.26 -15.28 2.93
CA THR A 30 -10.97 -16.51 2.51
C THR A 30 -10.05 -17.68 2.27
N GLY A 31 -8.79 -17.45 1.85
CA GLY A 31 -7.87 -18.52 1.42
C GLY A 31 -8.28 -19.18 0.10
N ALA A 32 -9.12 -18.51 -0.70
CA ALA A 32 -9.62 -19.10 -1.95
C ALA A 32 -8.54 -19.13 -3.04
N GLU A 33 -7.57 -18.22 -2.97
CA GLU A 33 -6.39 -18.13 -3.83
C GLU A 33 -5.44 -19.34 -3.73
N ILE A 34 -5.58 -20.17 -2.70
CA ILE A 34 -4.81 -21.42 -2.50
C ILE A 34 -5.68 -22.68 -2.60
N SER A 35 -6.93 -22.55 -3.05
CA SER A 35 -7.85 -23.67 -3.27
C SER A 35 -7.25 -24.76 -4.17
N SER A 36 -7.60 -26.04 -3.96
CA SER A 36 -7.15 -27.16 -4.80
C SER A 36 -7.46 -26.97 -6.28
N ASN A 37 -8.59 -26.36 -6.61
CA ASN A 37 -8.92 -25.96 -7.98
C ASN A 37 -9.08 -24.43 -8.03
N ILE A 38 -8.59 -23.81 -9.10
CA ILE A 38 -8.64 -22.35 -9.30
C ILE A 38 -9.13 -22.01 -10.69
N ALA A 39 -10.13 -21.12 -10.79
CA ALA A 39 -10.61 -20.55 -12.05
C ALA A 39 -10.36 -19.03 -12.11
N GLU A 40 -9.67 -18.58 -13.15
CA GLU A 40 -9.64 -17.16 -13.53
C GLU A 40 -10.54 -16.97 -14.75
N ILE A 41 -11.60 -16.18 -14.58
CA ILE A 41 -12.67 -16.03 -15.56
C ILE A 41 -12.58 -14.62 -16.15
N TYR A 42 -12.42 -14.52 -17.46
CA TYR A 42 -12.27 -13.25 -18.19
C TYR A 42 -13.45 -13.10 -19.15
N ILE A 43 -14.28 -12.09 -18.95
CA ILE A 43 -15.36 -11.72 -19.86
C ILE A 43 -14.76 -10.74 -20.87
N LEU A 44 -14.66 -11.17 -22.12
CA LEU A 44 -14.11 -10.40 -23.24
C LEU A 44 -15.24 -10.02 -24.20
N ASP A 45 -14.95 -9.29 -25.28
CA ASP A 45 -15.98 -8.67 -26.11
C ASP A 45 -16.90 -9.67 -26.85
N ASP A 46 -16.42 -10.88 -27.09
CA ASP A 46 -17.05 -11.92 -27.91
C ASP A 46 -17.09 -13.31 -27.23
N HIS A 47 -16.42 -13.47 -26.09
CA HIS A 47 -16.40 -14.75 -25.38
C HIS A 47 -16.09 -14.58 -23.89
N VAL A 48 -16.38 -15.62 -23.11
CA VAL A 48 -15.78 -15.80 -21.78
C VAL A 48 -14.60 -16.76 -21.90
N LYS A 49 -13.43 -16.34 -21.42
CA LYS A 49 -12.26 -17.21 -21.30
C LYS A 49 -12.09 -17.64 -19.85
N VAL A 50 -11.94 -18.94 -19.62
CA VAL A 50 -11.64 -19.51 -18.31
C VAL A 50 -10.25 -20.14 -18.35
N LYS A 51 -9.37 -19.69 -17.46
CA LYS A 51 -8.13 -20.40 -17.13
C LYS A 51 -8.36 -21.22 -15.87
N LEU A 52 -8.27 -22.53 -15.98
CA LEU A 52 -8.61 -23.47 -14.92
C LEU A 52 -7.39 -24.31 -14.53
N GLU A 53 -7.01 -24.26 -13.26
CA GLU A 53 -6.05 -25.19 -12.65
C GLU A 53 -6.84 -26.27 -11.89
N ILE A 54 -6.76 -27.51 -12.36
CA ILE A 54 -7.46 -28.67 -11.78
C ILE A 54 -6.46 -29.52 -11.01
N TYR A 55 -6.77 -29.82 -9.74
CA TYR A 55 -5.96 -30.76 -8.98
C TYR A 55 -6.21 -32.19 -9.47
N PRO A 56 -5.18 -33.05 -9.63
CA PRO A 56 -5.34 -34.37 -10.23
C PRO A 56 -6.41 -35.27 -9.58
N ARG A 57 -6.63 -35.12 -8.26
CA ARG A 57 -7.67 -35.87 -7.54
C ARG A 57 -9.09 -35.49 -7.95
N ASP A 58 -9.29 -34.24 -8.37
CA ASP A 58 -10.60 -33.66 -8.65
C ASP A 58 -10.95 -33.71 -10.14
N LEU A 59 -10.06 -34.30 -10.97
CA LEU A 59 -10.19 -34.38 -12.42
C LEU A 59 -11.51 -35.00 -12.88
N ALA A 60 -12.02 -35.99 -12.15
CA ALA A 60 -13.28 -36.66 -12.43
C ALA A 60 -14.47 -35.69 -12.50
N ALA A 61 -14.48 -34.64 -11.68
CA ALA A 61 -15.53 -33.62 -11.66
C ALA A 61 -15.50 -32.70 -12.91
N PHE A 62 -14.46 -32.80 -13.73
CA PHE A 62 -14.26 -32.01 -14.94
C PHE A 62 -14.18 -32.88 -16.21
N GLU A 63 -14.46 -34.18 -16.14
CA GLU A 63 -14.31 -35.12 -17.26
C GLU A 63 -15.03 -34.67 -18.54
N ASP A 64 -16.24 -34.10 -18.43
CA ASP A 64 -16.98 -33.63 -19.61
C ASP A 64 -16.36 -32.38 -20.27
N LEU A 65 -15.37 -31.75 -19.63
CA LEU A 65 -14.56 -30.66 -20.19
C LEU A 65 -13.21 -31.17 -20.75
N LEU A 66 -12.94 -32.48 -20.70
CA LEU A 66 -11.70 -33.07 -21.19
C LEU A 66 -11.97 -33.90 -22.45
N PRO A 67 -11.21 -33.72 -23.54
CA PRO A 67 -11.40 -34.55 -24.73
C PRO A 67 -11.13 -36.03 -24.44
N GLN A 68 -12.00 -36.93 -24.91
CA GLN A 68 -11.89 -38.37 -24.65
C GLN A 68 -10.54 -38.97 -25.10
N GLU A 69 -9.93 -38.43 -26.16
CA GLU A 69 -8.61 -38.86 -26.64
C GLU A 69 -7.49 -38.63 -25.60
N TRP A 70 -7.63 -37.62 -24.74
CA TRP A 70 -6.69 -37.33 -23.67
C TRP A 70 -6.83 -38.31 -22.49
N LEU A 71 -8.07 -38.67 -22.14
CA LEU A 71 -8.35 -39.66 -21.09
C LEU A 71 -7.77 -41.04 -21.44
N ASN A 72 -7.68 -41.35 -22.74
CA ASN A 72 -7.26 -42.66 -23.24
C ASN A 72 -5.76 -42.77 -23.55
N ASN A 73 -4.99 -41.67 -23.55
CA ASN A 73 -3.62 -41.66 -24.06
C ASN A 73 -2.65 -40.93 -23.11
N THR A 74 -2.13 -41.64 -22.11
CA THR A 74 -1.25 -41.14 -21.04
C THR A 74 0.15 -40.65 -21.48
N SER A 75 0.48 -40.72 -22.77
CA SER A 75 1.85 -40.58 -23.26
C SER A 75 2.16 -39.30 -24.06
N ASN A 76 1.15 -38.55 -24.52
CA ASN A 76 1.37 -37.37 -25.37
C ASN A 76 0.99 -36.07 -24.66
N LYS A 77 2.00 -35.42 -24.06
CA LYS A 77 1.98 -34.01 -23.67
C LYS A 77 2.09 -33.13 -24.91
N GLN A 78 1.02 -32.97 -25.70
CA GLN A 78 1.00 -31.87 -26.66
C GLN A 78 -0.41 -31.49 -27.08
N LEU A 79 -0.63 -30.17 -27.16
CA LEU A 79 -1.80 -29.44 -27.68
C LEU A 79 -2.81 -30.34 -28.40
N LEU A 80 -3.97 -30.55 -27.76
CA LEU A 80 -5.14 -31.07 -28.47
C LEU A 80 -5.60 -29.97 -29.44
N SER A 81 -5.66 -30.31 -30.72
CA SER A 81 -6.34 -29.50 -31.72
C SER A 81 -7.77 -29.20 -31.26
N GLU A 82 -8.28 -28.00 -31.57
CA GLU A 82 -9.60 -27.49 -31.17
C GLU A 82 -10.68 -28.58 -31.09
N ALA A 83 -10.95 -29.08 -29.89
CA ALA A 83 -12.05 -30.00 -29.66
C ALA A 83 -13.26 -29.19 -29.21
N SER A 84 -14.25 -29.04 -30.11
CA SER A 84 -15.55 -28.47 -29.75
C SER A 84 -16.36 -29.51 -28.99
N LEU A 85 -16.57 -29.30 -27.69
CA LEU A 85 -17.42 -30.16 -26.87
C LEU A 85 -18.86 -29.70 -27.06
N ASN A 86 -19.50 -30.16 -28.13
CA ASN A 86 -20.89 -29.80 -28.46
C ASN A 86 -21.92 -30.32 -27.44
N ASP A 87 -21.51 -31.12 -26.45
CA ASP A 87 -22.38 -31.81 -25.50
C ASP A 87 -21.91 -31.59 -24.05
N SER A 88 -21.63 -30.33 -23.68
CA SER A 88 -21.22 -29.97 -22.32
C SER A 88 -22.37 -30.31 -21.36
N SER A 89 -22.23 -31.41 -20.62
CA SER A 89 -23.22 -31.86 -19.64
C SER A 89 -23.44 -30.78 -18.57
N SER A 90 -24.63 -30.77 -17.95
CA SER A 90 -25.01 -29.81 -16.91
C SER A 90 -24.17 -29.88 -15.62
N ASN A 91 -23.26 -30.85 -15.50
CA ASN A 91 -22.64 -31.22 -14.22
C ASN A 91 -21.18 -30.75 -14.06
N THR A 92 -20.62 -30.07 -15.07
CA THR A 92 -19.26 -29.48 -14.99
C THR A 92 -19.32 -27.95 -14.79
N LEU A 93 -18.18 -27.26 -14.92
CA LEU A 93 -18.15 -25.79 -14.91
C LEU A 93 -18.96 -25.27 -16.10
N THR A 94 -20.08 -24.59 -15.84
CA THR A 94 -20.97 -24.10 -16.90
C THR A 94 -21.15 -22.60 -16.84
N ILE A 95 -21.28 -21.98 -18.02
CA ILE A 95 -21.62 -20.57 -18.18
C ILE A 95 -22.94 -20.48 -18.94
N LYS A 96 -23.95 -19.89 -18.30
CA LYS A 96 -25.28 -19.66 -18.89
C LYS A 96 -25.52 -18.19 -19.09
N THR A 97 -26.20 -17.82 -20.16
CA THR A 97 -26.72 -16.45 -20.32
C THR A 97 -27.94 -16.23 -19.42
N GLY A 98 -28.32 -14.98 -19.15
CA GLY A 98 -29.56 -14.65 -18.43
C GLY A 98 -30.84 -15.20 -19.06
N LYS A 99 -30.80 -15.65 -20.33
CA LYS A 99 -31.90 -16.32 -21.03
C LYS A 99 -31.93 -17.84 -20.78
N GLY A 100 -31.02 -18.37 -19.97
CA GLY A 100 -30.89 -19.80 -19.65
C GLY A 100 -30.10 -20.61 -20.69
N THR A 101 -29.67 -20.01 -21.81
CA THR A 101 -28.84 -20.68 -22.82
C THR A 101 -27.46 -20.99 -22.25
N ILE A 102 -27.06 -22.27 -22.27
CA ILE A 102 -25.71 -22.71 -21.93
C ILE A 102 -24.78 -22.36 -23.09
N LEU A 103 -23.68 -21.67 -22.79
CA LEU A 103 -22.66 -21.36 -23.79
C LEU A 103 -21.82 -22.63 -24.08
N PRO A 104 -21.51 -22.92 -25.35
CA PRO A 104 -20.71 -24.09 -25.70
C PRO A 104 -19.27 -23.93 -25.18
N ALA A 105 -18.68 -24.99 -24.62
CA ALA A 105 -17.30 -24.96 -24.16
C ALA A 105 -16.33 -25.42 -25.25
N GLN A 106 -15.27 -24.65 -25.47
CA GLN A 106 -14.18 -24.99 -26.39
C GLN A 106 -12.85 -25.02 -25.63
N VAL A 107 -12.23 -26.19 -25.52
CA VAL A 107 -10.92 -26.33 -24.87
C VAL A 107 -9.84 -25.97 -25.89
N LYS A 108 -9.06 -24.91 -25.61
CA LYS A 108 -7.96 -24.44 -26.46
C LYS A 108 -6.61 -24.95 -26.00
N VAL A 109 -6.44 -25.13 -24.69
CA VAL A 109 -5.20 -25.65 -24.09
C VAL A 109 -5.58 -26.67 -23.03
N LEU A 110 -4.87 -27.80 -23.02
CA LEU A 110 -4.95 -28.79 -21.95
C LEU A 110 -3.58 -29.43 -21.73
N GLU A 111 -2.95 -29.18 -20.58
CA GLU A 111 -1.63 -29.72 -20.28
C GLU A 111 -1.34 -29.79 -18.78
N ALA A 112 -0.42 -30.68 -18.39
CA ALA A 112 0.07 -30.74 -17.02
C ALA A 112 1.05 -29.58 -16.77
N ARG A 113 0.81 -28.81 -15.70
CA ARG A 113 1.66 -27.69 -15.26
C ARG A 113 2.00 -27.79 -13.78
N GLN A 114 2.93 -26.95 -13.37
CA GLN A 114 3.05 -26.55 -11.97
C GLN A 114 2.06 -25.42 -11.72
N ARG A 115 1.34 -25.50 -10.60
CA ARG A 115 0.45 -24.47 -10.09
C ARG A 115 1.20 -23.14 -9.93
N ILE A 116 0.52 -22.06 -10.26
CA ILE A 116 0.99 -20.71 -9.94
C ILE A 116 0.98 -20.52 -8.42
N ASP A 117 2.15 -20.19 -7.86
CA ASP A 117 2.28 -19.89 -6.44
C ASP A 117 1.67 -18.50 -6.17
N ARG A 118 0.56 -18.49 -5.42
CA ARG A 118 -0.19 -17.27 -5.09
C ARG A 118 0.08 -16.93 -3.64
N TYR A 119 0.57 -15.72 -3.42
CA TYR A 119 0.84 -15.24 -2.07
C TYR A 119 -0.47 -15.19 -1.25
N SER A 120 -0.52 -15.96 -0.17
CA SER A 120 -1.63 -15.97 0.77
C SER A 120 -1.09 -15.83 2.20
N PRO A 121 -1.13 -14.63 2.80
CA PRO A 121 -0.63 -14.39 4.16
C PRO A 121 -1.31 -15.24 5.23
N MET A 122 -2.51 -15.75 4.92
CA MET A 122 -3.38 -16.49 5.82
C MET A 122 -3.33 -18.01 5.61
N ALA A 123 -2.59 -18.50 4.62
CA ALA A 123 -2.39 -19.93 4.40
C ALA A 123 -1.93 -20.62 5.70
N GLY A 124 -2.61 -21.71 6.07
CA GLY A 124 -2.30 -22.50 7.27
C GLY A 124 -2.65 -21.84 8.61
N LYS A 125 -3.07 -20.56 8.62
CA LYS A 125 -3.42 -19.78 9.81
C LYS A 125 -4.91 -19.88 10.14
N PHE A 126 -5.27 -19.45 11.34
CA PHE A 126 -6.68 -19.31 11.72
C PHE A 126 -7.23 -17.99 11.20
N ASN A 127 -8.38 -18.05 10.53
CA ASN A 127 -9.14 -16.86 10.18
C ASN A 127 -9.54 -16.13 11.49
N PRO A 128 -9.22 -14.84 11.64
CA PRO A 128 -9.43 -14.11 12.90
C PRO A 128 -10.92 -13.92 13.24
N ILE A 129 -11.79 -13.91 12.23
CA ILE A 129 -13.23 -13.72 12.37
C ILE A 129 -13.92 -15.06 12.62
N THR A 130 -13.71 -16.04 11.74
CA THR A 130 -14.45 -17.31 11.80
C THR A 130 -13.82 -18.32 12.76
N ARG A 131 -12.58 -18.07 13.21
CA ARG A 131 -11.76 -18.99 14.03
C ARG A 131 -11.54 -20.36 13.39
N ARG A 132 -11.79 -20.50 12.08
CA ARG A 132 -11.51 -21.72 11.32
C ARG A 132 -10.09 -21.67 10.75
N ARG A 133 -9.42 -22.82 10.70
CA ARG A 133 -8.12 -22.93 10.04
C ARG A 133 -8.32 -22.80 8.53
N ILE A 134 -7.58 -21.89 7.92
CA ILE A 134 -7.47 -21.78 6.46
C ILE A 134 -6.50 -22.88 6.02
N PRO A 135 -6.86 -23.70 5.02
CA PRO A 135 -5.98 -24.76 4.52
C PRO A 135 -4.61 -24.22 4.10
N ASP A 136 -3.62 -25.09 4.07
CA ASP A 136 -2.39 -24.83 3.32
C ASP A 136 -2.65 -25.05 1.82
N ALA A 137 -1.83 -24.44 0.96
CA ALA A 137 -1.84 -24.81 -0.45
C ALA A 137 -1.52 -26.32 -0.59
N PRO A 138 -2.07 -27.02 -1.61
CA PRO A 138 -1.75 -28.42 -1.85
C PRO A 138 -0.24 -28.64 -1.90
N ALA A 139 0.25 -29.66 -1.18
CA ALA A 139 1.67 -29.97 -1.10
C ALA A 139 2.23 -30.40 -2.46
N ASP A 140 1.43 -31.13 -3.24
CA ASP A 140 1.73 -31.38 -4.65
C ASP A 140 1.32 -30.16 -5.48
N LYS A 141 2.31 -29.59 -6.17
CA LYS A 141 2.12 -28.42 -7.05
C LYS A 141 1.66 -28.82 -8.46
N GLY A 142 1.59 -30.11 -8.79
CA GLY A 142 1.09 -30.60 -10.07
C GLY A 142 -0.40 -30.30 -10.27
N VAL A 143 -0.74 -29.70 -11.41
CA VAL A 143 -2.12 -29.44 -11.84
C VAL A 143 -2.30 -29.78 -13.31
N ILE A 144 -3.53 -30.07 -13.70
CA ILE A 144 -3.94 -30.04 -15.11
C ILE A 144 -4.48 -28.64 -15.40
N TYR A 145 -3.80 -27.92 -16.27
CA TYR A 145 -4.20 -26.60 -16.74
C TYR A 145 -5.08 -26.73 -17.98
N ALA A 146 -6.24 -26.09 -17.95
CA ALA A 146 -7.13 -25.96 -19.09
C ALA A 146 -7.40 -24.48 -19.42
N GLU A 147 -7.38 -24.12 -20.70
CA GLU A 147 -7.91 -22.85 -21.19
C GLU A 147 -9.17 -23.12 -22.01
N ILE A 148 -10.30 -22.59 -21.54
CA ILE A 148 -11.63 -22.88 -22.08
C ILE A 148 -12.26 -21.58 -22.57
N ILE A 149 -12.83 -21.61 -23.77
CA ILE A 149 -13.52 -20.49 -24.40
C ILE A 149 -15.01 -20.80 -24.49
N TYR A 150 -15.84 -19.87 -24.02
CA TYR A 150 -17.30 -19.90 -24.09
C TYR A 150 -17.75 -18.73 -24.99
N PRO A 151 -17.85 -18.93 -26.31
CA PRO A 151 -18.18 -17.86 -27.25
C PRO A 151 -19.65 -17.45 -27.15
N PHE A 152 -19.94 -16.21 -27.52
CA PHE A 152 -21.30 -15.71 -27.71
C PHE A 152 -21.35 -14.73 -28.89
N ASP A 153 -22.38 -14.83 -29.72
CA ASP A 153 -22.53 -13.93 -30.88
C ASP A 153 -23.02 -12.54 -30.49
N LYS A 154 -23.72 -12.44 -29.35
CA LYS A 154 -24.28 -11.20 -28.82
C LYS A 154 -23.87 -11.04 -27.37
N LYS A 155 -23.36 -9.86 -27.04
CA LYS A 155 -22.99 -9.44 -25.68
C LYS A 155 -24.14 -9.70 -24.70
N PRO A 156 -24.02 -10.69 -23.80
CA PRO A 156 -25.07 -11.01 -22.83
C PRO A 156 -25.19 -9.92 -21.76
N GLU A 157 -26.39 -9.60 -21.30
CA GLU A 157 -26.59 -8.66 -20.17
C GLU A 157 -26.26 -9.31 -18.81
N GLN A 158 -26.44 -10.63 -18.73
CA GLN A 158 -26.19 -11.42 -17.53
C GLN A 158 -25.55 -12.76 -17.89
N LEU A 159 -24.69 -13.23 -16.99
CA LEU A 159 -24.11 -14.57 -17.01
C LEU A 159 -24.35 -15.25 -15.67
N GLN A 160 -24.63 -16.54 -15.68
CA GLN A 160 -24.60 -17.39 -14.49
C GLN A 160 -23.41 -18.35 -14.62
N ILE A 161 -22.50 -18.29 -13.65
CA ILE A 161 -21.31 -19.13 -13.60
C ILE A 161 -21.56 -20.21 -12.54
N SER A 162 -21.54 -21.47 -12.93
CA SER A 162 -21.79 -22.60 -12.01
C SER A 162 -20.57 -23.50 -11.91
N PRO A 163 -20.12 -23.88 -10.71
CA PRO A 163 -19.06 -24.89 -10.55
C PRO A 163 -19.59 -26.27 -10.97
N PRO A 164 -18.73 -27.32 -11.06
CA PRO A 164 -19.23 -28.70 -11.16
C PRO A 164 -20.17 -29.01 -9.99
N LEU A 165 -21.40 -29.45 -10.30
CA LEU A 165 -22.46 -29.72 -9.33
C LEU A 165 -22.80 -31.20 -9.27
N ASP A 166 -23.03 -31.74 -8.08
CA ASP A 166 -23.58 -33.08 -7.89
C ASP A 166 -25.09 -33.10 -8.18
N LYS A 167 -25.71 -34.27 -8.03
CA LYS A 167 -27.14 -34.49 -8.26
C LYS A 167 -28.04 -33.68 -7.33
N ASP A 168 -27.53 -33.27 -6.17
CA ASP A 168 -28.24 -32.49 -5.16
C ASP A 168 -28.00 -30.97 -5.36
N GLY A 169 -27.23 -30.58 -6.38
CA GLY A 169 -26.93 -29.19 -6.71
C GLY A 169 -25.82 -28.58 -5.85
N SER A 170 -25.05 -29.40 -5.14
CA SER A 170 -23.90 -28.96 -4.33
C SER A 170 -22.61 -29.01 -5.16
N ALA A 171 -21.66 -28.12 -4.89
CA ALA A 171 -20.36 -28.15 -5.57
C ALA A 171 -19.60 -29.44 -5.27
N GLN A 172 -19.21 -30.17 -6.32
CA GLN A 172 -18.44 -31.42 -6.20
C GLN A 172 -17.01 -31.20 -5.73
N VAL A 173 -16.47 -30.01 -6.00
CA VAL A 173 -15.08 -29.65 -5.74
C VAL A 173 -14.97 -28.31 -5.04
N THR A 174 -13.86 -28.11 -4.32
CA THR A 174 -13.52 -26.77 -3.85
C THR A 174 -12.88 -25.98 -4.99
N LEU A 175 -13.56 -24.92 -5.43
CA LEU A 175 -13.13 -24.06 -6.53
C LEU A 175 -12.96 -22.62 -6.04
N GLY A 176 -11.71 -22.16 -5.98
CA GLY A 176 -11.40 -20.74 -5.82
C GLY A 176 -11.55 -20.05 -7.17
N PHE A 177 -12.07 -18.82 -7.20
CA PHE A 177 -12.20 -18.10 -8.45
C PHE A 177 -12.07 -16.59 -8.31
N VAL A 178 -11.65 -15.98 -9.40
CA VAL A 178 -11.69 -14.54 -9.65
C VAL A 178 -12.26 -14.30 -11.04
N THR A 179 -13.03 -13.22 -11.18
CA THR A 179 -13.64 -12.80 -12.43
C THR A 179 -13.14 -11.43 -12.83
N PHE A 180 -12.84 -11.25 -14.11
CA PHE A 180 -12.46 -10.00 -14.74
C PHE A 180 -13.45 -9.68 -15.85
N HIS A 181 -13.89 -8.43 -15.95
CA HIS A 181 -14.56 -7.94 -17.14
C HIS A 181 -13.56 -7.07 -17.90
N GLN A 182 -13.13 -7.54 -19.07
CA GLN A 182 -11.92 -7.08 -19.74
C GLN A 182 -10.70 -7.18 -18.81
N SER A 183 -10.06 -6.05 -18.51
CA SER A 183 -8.93 -5.95 -17.59
C SER A 183 -9.34 -5.67 -16.14
N VAL A 184 -10.62 -5.40 -15.87
CA VAL A 184 -11.10 -4.91 -14.57
C VAL A 184 -11.51 -6.09 -13.67
N PRO A 185 -10.91 -6.27 -12.49
CA PRO A 185 -11.33 -7.30 -11.54
C PRO A 185 -12.75 -7.00 -11.06
N VAL A 186 -13.63 -8.01 -11.01
CA VAL A 186 -15.02 -7.88 -10.53
C VAL A 186 -15.11 -8.26 -9.05
N ASN A 187 -14.38 -9.30 -8.66
CA ASN A 187 -14.30 -9.82 -7.30
C ASN A 187 -12.85 -10.08 -6.88
N ASP A 188 -12.57 -10.10 -5.57
CA ASP A 188 -11.31 -10.70 -5.09
C ASP A 188 -11.46 -12.24 -5.14
N PHE A 189 -10.40 -13.00 -4.86
CA PHE A 189 -10.52 -14.45 -4.76
C PHE A 189 -11.60 -14.88 -3.76
N ARG A 190 -12.56 -15.67 -4.23
CA ARG A 190 -13.67 -16.25 -3.43
C ARG A 190 -13.86 -17.71 -3.79
N TYR A 191 -14.61 -18.45 -2.98
CA TYR A 191 -15.03 -19.81 -3.34
C TYR A 191 -16.32 -19.77 -4.16
N LEU A 192 -16.34 -20.50 -5.27
CA LEU A 192 -17.54 -20.75 -6.07
C LEU A 192 -18.19 -22.06 -5.59
N GLY A 193 -19.01 -21.98 -4.55
CA GLY A 193 -19.72 -23.14 -3.99
C GLY A 193 -21.13 -23.37 -4.56
N LEU A 194 -21.67 -22.38 -5.26
CA LEU A 194 -23.01 -22.37 -5.86
C LEU A 194 -22.99 -21.56 -7.15
N PRO A 195 -23.99 -21.71 -8.04
CA PRO A 195 -24.17 -20.82 -9.18
C PRO A 195 -24.17 -19.34 -8.78
N ALA A 196 -23.37 -18.52 -9.46
CA ALA A 196 -23.22 -17.10 -9.21
C ALA A 196 -23.69 -16.29 -10.43
N THR A 197 -24.70 -15.46 -10.23
CA THR A 197 -25.22 -14.55 -11.27
C THR A 197 -24.40 -13.26 -11.31
N LEU A 198 -23.89 -12.94 -12.49
CA LEU A 198 -23.10 -11.77 -12.83
C LEU A 198 -23.90 -10.85 -13.76
N ASN A 199 -24.12 -9.61 -13.33
CA ASN A 199 -24.70 -8.55 -14.14
C ASN A 199 -23.59 -7.79 -14.86
N LEU A 200 -23.63 -7.79 -16.19
CA LEU A 200 -22.60 -7.19 -17.04
C LEU A 200 -22.95 -5.75 -17.37
N ASN A 201 -21.95 -4.86 -17.26
CA ASN A 201 -22.02 -3.51 -17.78
C ASN A 201 -20.99 -3.35 -18.90
N TRP A 202 -21.42 -3.52 -20.15
CA TRP A 202 -20.57 -3.40 -21.34
C TRP A 202 -20.12 -1.98 -21.65
N GLN A 203 -20.83 -0.98 -21.14
CA GLN A 203 -20.45 0.42 -21.29
C GLN A 203 -19.31 0.78 -20.34
N ASP A 204 -19.30 0.20 -19.14
CA ASP A 204 -18.28 0.44 -18.12
C ASP A 204 -18.06 -0.83 -17.27
N PRO A 205 -16.99 -1.61 -17.57
CA PRO A 205 -16.67 -2.86 -16.88
C PRO A 205 -16.52 -2.73 -15.37
N TRP A 206 -16.21 -1.54 -14.85
CA TRP A 206 -16.08 -1.29 -13.42
C TRP A 206 -17.36 -1.59 -12.63
N TYR A 207 -18.51 -1.41 -13.28
CA TYR A 207 -19.84 -1.60 -12.69
C TYR A 207 -20.44 -2.99 -12.94
N THR A 208 -19.73 -3.88 -13.62
CA THR A 208 -20.06 -5.30 -13.62
C THR A 208 -20.00 -5.82 -12.19
N LYS A 209 -21.02 -6.55 -11.75
CA LYS A 209 -21.14 -7.02 -10.37
C LYS A 209 -21.91 -8.33 -10.27
N PHE A 210 -21.53 -9.14 -9.29
CA PHE A 210 -22.34 -10.27 -8.87
C PHE A 210 -23.57 -9.81 -8.09
N GLU A 211 -24.66 -10.57 -8.17
CA GLU A 211 -25.85 -10.35 -7.31
C GLU A 211 -25.51 -10.63 -5.84
N ASN A 212 -24.65 -11.61 -5.59
CA ASN A 212 -24.17 -11.93 -4.26
C ASN A 212 -23.13 -10.89 -3.81
N SER A 213 -23.47 -10.08 -2.80
CA SER A 213 -22.60 -9.04 -2.25
C SER A 213 -21.28 -9.57 -1.67
N ASN A 214 -21.21 -10.86 -1.29
CA ASN A 214 -19.98 -11.47 -0.79
C ASN A 214 -18.93 -11.72 -1.89
N LEU A 215 -19.34 -11.66 -3.16
CA LEU A 215 -18.49 -11.77 -4.35
C LEU A 215 -18.07 -10.39 -4.88
N THR A 216 -17.91 -9.41 -4.00
CA THR A 216 -17.44 -8.07 -4.38
C THR A 216 -15.95 -7.94 -4.13
N ARG A 217 -15.24 -7.20 -5.00
CA ARG A 217 -13.85 -6.79 -4.76
C ARG A 217 -13.74 -5.81 -3.59
N HIS A 218 -12.59 -5.79 -2.92
CA HIS A 218 -12.35 -4.84 -1.84
C HIS A 218 -12.40 -3.38 -2.34
N HIS A 219 -11.65 -3.10 -3.40
CA HIS A 219 -11.57 -1.77 -4.05
C HIS A 219 -12.71 -1.57 -5.06
N LYS A 220 -13.96 -1.52 -4.57
CA LYS A 220 -15.15 -1.40 -5.42
C LYS A 220 -15.45 0.03 -5.88
N TYR A 221 -15.00 1.03 -5.13
CA TYR A 221 -15.27 2.43 -5.45
C TYR A 221 -14.27 2.94 -6.51
N PRO A 222 -14.73 3.52 -7.63
CA PRO A 222 -13.87 4.05 -8.70
C PRO A 222 -13.12 5.31 -8.30
N LEU A 223 -13.58 5.97 -7.23
CA LEU A 223 -13.03 7.18 -6.66
C LEU A 223 -12.93 6.99 -5.14
N MET A 224 -11.76 7.26 -4.58
CA MET A 224 -11.50 7.24 -3.13
C MET A 224 -10.66 8.44 -2.73
N LEU A 225 -10.94 8.99 -1.56
CA LEU A 225 -10.21 10.14 -1.00
C LEU A 225 -9.45 9.75 0.27
N TYR A 226 -8.29 10.34 0.48
CA TYR A 226 -7.50 10.17 1.68
C TYR A 226 -6.97 11.52 2.13
N LEU A 227 -7.30 11.89 3.36
CA LEU A 227 -6.78 13.10 4.00
C LEU A 227 -5.74 12.68 5.05
N TYR A 228 -4.59 13.33 5.06
CA TYR A 228 -3.59 13.18 6.12
C TYR A 228 -3.37 14.55 6.76
N ALA A 229 -3.64 14.65 8.05
CA ALA A 229 -3.41 15.84 8.85
C ALA A 229 -2.14 15.61 9.69
N GLU A 230 -1.02 16.18 9.24
CA GLU A 230 0.28 16.09 9.92
C GLU A 230 0.76 17.49 10.36
N PRO A 231 1.69 17.59 11.33
CA PRO A 231 2.09 18.86 11.94
C PRO A 231 2.75 19.87 10.98
N ARG A 232 3.31 19.41 9.86
CA ARG A 232 4.01 20.26 8.87
C ARG A 232 3.49 20.10 7.45
N GLN A 233 2.50 19.22 7.27
CA GLN A 233 1.94 18.92 5.98
C GLN A 233 0.50 18.44 6.14
N VAL A 234 -0.39 19.02 5.35
CA VAL A 234 -1.66 18.39 5.04
C VAL A 234 -1.56 17.79 3.65
N LYS A 235 -2.06 16.57 3.49
CA LYS A 235 -2.05 15.88 2.21
C LYS A 235 -3.44 15.37 1.88
N LEU A 236 -3.93 15.71 0.69
CA LEU A 236 -5.20 15.24 0.18
C LEU A 236 -4.95 14.43 -1.10
N GLU A 237 -5.15 13.13 -0.98
CA GLU A 237 -4.98 12.17 -2.07
C GLU A 237 -6.32 11.74 -2.64
N ALA A 238 -6.41 11.65 -3.96
CA ALA A 238 -7.56 11.10 -4.66
C ALA A 238 -7.08 10.00 -5.60
N LEU A 239 -7.69 8.83 -5.50
CA LEU A 239 -7.46 7.72 -6.44
C LEU A 239 -8.68 7.64 -7.37
N MET A 240 -8.47 7.80 -8.67
CA MET A 240 -9.55 8.00 -9.65
C MET A 240 -9.28 7.26 -10.95
N ARG A 241 -10.33 6.95 -11.72
CA ARG A 241 -10.16 6.46 -13.09
C ARG A 241 -9.92 7.60 -14.06
N ILE A 242 -9.32 7.30 -15.22
CA ILE A 242 -9.10 8.28 -16.29
C ILE A 242 -10.43 8.85 -16.79
N SER A 243 -11.46 8.02 -16.92
CA SER A 243 -12.80 8.45 -17.36
C SER A 243 -13.42 9.45 -16.39
N ASP A 244 -13.28 9.22 -15.08
CA ASP A 244 -13.77 10.12 -14.04
C ASP A 244 -13.01 11.46 -14.06
N ILE A 245 -11.68 11.43 -14.27
CA ILE A 245 -10.87 12.65 -14.45
C ILE A 245 -11.30 13.42 -15.71
N ALA A 246 -11.53 12.73 -16.81
CA ALA A 246 -11.96 13.34 -18.05
C ALA A 246 -13.31 14.04 -17.91
N GLU A 247 -14.29 13.40 -17.28
CA GLU A 247 -15.61 14.00 -17.02
C GLU A 247 -15.51 15.19 -16.05
N MET A 248 -14.70 15.06 -14.98
CA MET A 248 -14.52 16.13 -13.98
C MET A 248 -13.79 17.36 -14.53
N THR A 249 -12.78 17.16 -15.36
CA THR A 249 -11.82 18.22 -15.75
C THR A 249 -11.96 18.66 -17.21
N GLY A 250 -12.79 17.98 -18.00
CA GLY A 250 -12.95 18.22 -19.43
C GLY A 250 -11.77 17.73 -20.29
N PHE A 251 -10.94 16.80 -19.80
CA PHE A 251 -9.83 16.24 -20.58
C PHE A 251 -10.35 15.40 -21.76
N ASP A 252 -9.87 15.68 -22.96
CA ASP A 252 -10.23 14.92 -24.17
C ASP A 252 -9.43 13.61 -24.28
N VAL A 253 -10.14 12.49 -24.09
CA VAL A 253 -9.59 11.12 -24.14
C VAL A 253 -9.54 10.57 -25.57
N VAL A 254 -10.25 11.17 -26.52
CA VAL A 254 -10.55 10.60 -27.86
C VAL A 254 -9.49 10.95 -28.91
N ASN A 255 -8.44 11.72 -28.56
CA ASN A 255 -7.42 12.10 -29.52
C ASN A 255 -6.63 10.89 -30.07
N LYS A 256 -6.28 10.92 -31.37
CA LYS A 256 -5.60 9.84 -32.12
C LYS A 256 -4.10 9.69 -31.79
N ASP A 257 -3.62 10.33 -30.73
CA ASP A 257 -2.21 10.34 -30.37
C ASP A 257 -1.74 8.95 -29.92
N GLU A 258 -0.42 8.74 -29.95
CA GLU A 258 0.19 7.58 -29.30
C GLU A 258 -0.14 7.56 -27.80
N LYS A 259 -0.27 6.35 -27.22
CA LYS A 259 -0.66 6.18 -25.80
C LYS A 259 0.28 6.93 -24.84
N SER A 260 1.58 6.95 -25.14
CA SER A 260 2.63 7.65 -24.39
C SER A 260 2.40 9.16 -24.37
N ASP A 261 2.17 9.77 -25.52
CA ASP A 261 1.93 11.21 -25.66
C ASP A 261 0.64 11.61 -24.95
N ARG A 262 -0.42 10.81 -25.13
CA ARG A 262 -1.68 11.00 -24.41
C ARG A 262 -1.50 10.92 -22.89
N ARG A 263 -0.68 9.99 -22.40
CA ARG A 263 -0.38 9.84 -20.97
C ARG A 263 0.36 11.05 -20.40
N LYS A 264 1.33 11.59 -21.15
CA LYS A 264 2.03 12.82 -20.77
C LYS A 264 1.06 14.02 -20.73
N ARG A 265 0.24 14.21 -21.76
CA ARG A 265 -0.79 15.28 -21.77
C ARG A 265 -1.77 15.15 -20.61
N LEU A 266 -2.20 13.94 -20.28
CA LEU A 266 -3.07 13.68 -19.12
C LEU A 266 -2.36 14.11 -17.82
N HIS A 267 -1.09 13.73 -17.65
CA HIS A 267 -0.29 14.14 -16.48
C HIS A 267 -0.22 15.67 -16.38
N ASP A 268 0.16 16.36 -17.46
CA ASP A 268 0.29 17.82 -17.48
C ASP A 268 -1.07 18.51 -17.20
N HIS A 269 -2.16 17.98 -17.76
CA HIS A 269 -3.52 18.48 -17.54
C HIS A 269 -3.97 18.34 -16.09
N ILE A 270 -3.78 17.16 -15.48
CA ILE A 270 -4.10 16.92 -14.08
C ILE A 270 -3.30 17.85 -13.17
N ASN A 271 -1.99 17.99 -13.45
CA ASN A 271 -1.13 18.85 -12.66
C ASN A 271 -1.60 20.31 -12.71
N ALA A 272 -1.91 20.83 -13.91
CA ALA A 272 -2.43 22.19 -14.08
C ALA A 272 -3.78 22.38 -13.37
N TYR A 273 -4.73 21.45 -13.55
CA TYR A 273 -6.06 21.52 -12.95
C TYR A 273 -5.99 21.55 -11.41
N PHE A 274 -5.25 20.61 -10.79
CA PHE A 274 -5.21 20.52 -9.33
C PHE A 274 -4.32 21.56 -8.65
N LEU A 275 -3.46 22.27 -9.40
CA LEU A 275 -2.75 23.46 -8.89
C LEU A 275 -3.65 24.70 -8.86
N SER A 276 -4.64 24.81 -9.75
CA SER A 276 -5.53 25.98 -9.82
C SER A 276 -6.86 25.79 -9.11
N GLU A 277 -7.44 24.59 -9.20
CA GLU A 277 -8.81 24.28 -8.80
C GLU A 277 -8.92 23.58 -7.44
N ASN A 278 -10.10 23.74 -6.83
CA ASN A 278 -10.49 23.10 -5.58
C ASN A 278 -9.47 23.29 -4.42
N PRO A 279 -9.25 24.54 -3.99
CA PRO A 279 -8.37 24.83 -2.85
C PRO A 279 -8.92 24.17 -1.57
N LEU A 280 -8.01 23.87 -0.65
CA LEU A 280 -8.37 23.33 0.66
C LEU A 280 -8.53 24.47 1.65
N THR A 281 -9.53 24.42 2.50
CA THR A 281 -9.66 25.35 3.64
C THR A 281 -8.96 24.72 4.84
N ILE A 282 -7.87 25.32 5.31
CA ILE A 282 -7.15 24.90 6.51
C ILE A 282 -7.18 26.05 7.49
N ASP A 283 -7.72 25.82 8.69
CA ASP A 283 -7.89 26.82 9.75
C ASP A 283 -8.53 28.13 9.23
N ALA A 284 -9.65 27.97 8.52
CA ALA A 284 -10.44 29.05 7.89
C ALA A 284 -9.72 29.86 6.79
N LYS A 285 -8.55 29.41 6.34
CA LYS A 285 -7.83 30.01 5.20
C LYS A 285 -7.88 29.09 4.01
N GLN A 286 -8.31 29.61 2.86
CA GLN A 286 -8.21 28.88 1.59
C GLN A 286 -6.76 28.84 1.13
N GLN A 287 -6.28 27.64 0.79
CA GLN A 287 -4.91 27.37 0.40
C GLN A 287 -4.89 26.59 -0.90
N LYS A 288 -3.98 26.98 -1.81
CA LYS A 288 -3.65 26.17 -2.98
C LYS A 288 -2.56 25.16 -2.59
N PRO A 289 -2.48 24.00 -3.24
CA PRO A 289 -1.42 23.05 -2.95
C PRO A 289 -0.06 23.62 -3.33
N ASP A 290 0.94 23.40 -2.48
CA ASP A 290 2.34 23.70 -2.75
C ASP A 290 2.94 22.71 -3.76
N VAL A 291 2.49 21.45 -3.69
CA VAL A 291 2.97 20.37 -4.56
C VAL A 291 1.80 19.49 -4.99
N VAL A 292 1.77 19.14 -6.26
CA VAL A 292 0.89 18.10 -6.81
C VAL A 292 1.77 16.96 -7.33
N LYS A 293 1.52 15.74 -6.86
CA LYS A 293 2.19 14.52 -7.36
C LYS A 293 1.15 13.62 -8.01
N ILE A 294 1.50 13.09 -9.17
CA ILE A 294 0.64 12.17 -9.94
C ILE A 294 1.34 10.82 -10.00
N SER A 295 0.58 9.77 -9.73
CA SER A 295 1.05 8.38 -9.74
C SER A 295 0.00 7.50 -10.41
N TYR A 296 0.42 6.34 -10.90
CA TYR A 296 -0.45 5.41 -11.61
C TYR A 296 -0.48 4.07 -10.93
N PHE A 297 -1.66 3.45 -10.91
CA PHE A 297 -1.89 2.22 -10.18
C PHE A 297 -2.79 1.26 -10.94
N THR A 298 -2.64 -0.03 -10.70
CA THR A 298 -3.65 -1.04 -10.99
C THR A 298 -4.16 -1.63 -9.69
N ILE A 299 -5.35 -2.23 -9.72
CA ILE A 299 -5.79 -3.13 -8.65
C ILE A 299 -5.56 -4.55 -9.12
N ASP A 300 -4.84 -5.31 -8.31
CA ASP A 300 -4.73 -6.75 -8.45
C ASP A 300 -5.26 -7.46 -7.20
N LEU A 301 -5.04 -8.77 -7.19
CA LEU A 301 -5.46 -9.68 -6.13
C LEU A 301 -4.74 -9.49 -4.80
N THR A 302 -3.78 -8.59 -4.71
CA THR A 302 -3.03 -8.22 -3.49
C THR A 302 -3.32 -6.79 -3.05
N GLY A 303 -4.06 -6.02 -3.86
CA GLY A 303 -4.47 -4.66 -3.57
C GLY A 303 -4.04 -3.67 -4.64
N LEU A 304 -3.74 -2.45 -4.22
CA LEU A 304 -3.28 -1.37 -5.10
C LEU A 304 -1.79 -1.56 -5.43
N LYS A 305 -1.44 -1.54 -6.71
CA LYS A 305 -0.07 -1.73 -7.19
C LYS A 305 0.39 -0.54 -8.00
N PHE A 306 1.56 0.02 -7.65
CA PHE A 306 2.19 1.10 -8.41
C PHE A 306 2.63 0.63 -9.81
N VAL A 307 2.45 1.49 -10.80
CA VAL A 307 2.78 1.23 -12.21
C VAL A 307 3.83 2.22 -12.68
N GLU A 308 5.03 1.70 -12.99
CA GLU A 308 6.12 2.48 -13.56
C GLU A 308 5.85 2.89 -15.02
N ASN A 309 5.31 1.97 -15.82
CA ASN A 309 5.05 2.17 -17.25
C ASN A 309 3.53 2.14 -17.58
N PRO A 310 2.78 3.22 -17.27
CA PRO A 310 1.32 3.26 -17.42
C PRO A 310 0.82 3.25 -18.88
N SER A 311 1.72 3.35 -19.87
CA SER A 311 1.36 3.29 -21.30
C SER A 311 1.06 1.87 -21.78
N GLU A 312 1.54 0.85 -21.06
CA GLU A 312 1.32 -0.57 -21.38
C GLU A 312 0.02 -1.11 -20.77
N ILE A 313 -0.54 -0.41 -19.78
CA ILE A 313 -1.75 -0.81 -19.08
C ILE A 313 -2.99 -0.32 -19.82
N ASP A 314 -4.03 -1.13 -19.79
CA ASP A 314 -5.34 -0.79 -20.33
C ASP A 314 -6.04 0.29 -19.48
N ASP A 315 -6.64 1.28 -20.15
CA ASP A 315 -7.22 2.45 -19.47
C ASP A 315 -8.39 2.08 -18.54
N ALA A 316 -9.09 0.97 -18.78
CA ALA A 316 -10.23 0.56 -17.95
C ALA A 316 -9.80 0.08 -16.55
N SER A 317 -8.57 -0.43 -16.41
CA SER A 317 -8.01 -0.93 -15.14
C SER A 317 -7.00 0.02 -14.51
N LEU A 318 -6.54 1.04 -15.24
CA LEU A 318 -5.59 2.01 -14.75
C LEU A 318 -6.27 3.07 -13.89
N LEU A 319 -5.75 3.22 -12.67
CA LEU A 319 -6.10 4.27 -11.74
C LEU A 319 -5.01 5.34 -11.72
N VAL A 320 -5.43 6.58 -11.50
CA VAL A 320 -4.57 7.74 -11.34
C VAL A 320 -4.71 8.22 -9.91
N GLY A 321 -3.61 8.19 -9.18
CA GLY A 321 -3.49 8.80 -7.87
C GLY A 321 -3.00 10.23 -8.00
N VAL A 322 -3.75 11.18 -7.45
CA VAL A 322 -3.38 12.59 -7.36
C VAL A 322 -3.17 12.94 -5.89
N SER A 323 -1.97 13.38 -5.54
CA SER A 323 -1.59 13.75 -4.17
C SER A 323 -1.31 15.26 -4.12
N ARG A 324 -2.19 16.00 -3.44
CA ARG A 324 -2.05 17.45 -3.20
C ARG A 324 -1.47 17.67 -1.82
N GLN A 325 -0.36 18.40 -1.75
CA GLN A 325 0.36 18.66 -0.50
C GLN A 325 0.32 20.14 -0.18
N TYR A 326 0.03 20.46 1.08
CA TYR A 326 -0.07 21.80 1.63
C TYR A 326 0.88 21.88 2.82
N TYR A 327 1.85 22.78 2.79
CA TYR A 327 2.72 23.04 3.93
C TYR A 327 1.97 23.86 4.97
N VAL A 328 2.05 23.41 6.22
CA VAL A 328 1.45 24.07 7.38
C VAL A 328 2.52 24.26 8.46
N ASP A 329 2.38 25.28 9.29
CA ASP A 329 3.36 25.56 10.34
C ASP A 329 3.15 24.70 11.60
N ALA A 330 1.94 24.19 11.80
CA ALA A 330 1.53 23.39 12.94
C ALA A 330 0.41 22.42 12.57
N LEU A 331 0.12 21.43 13.43
CA LEU A 331 -1.02 20.55 13.23
C LEU A 331 -2.33 21.37 13.18
N PRO A 332 -3.10 21.32 12.08
CA PRO A 332 -4.31 22.13 11.95
C PRO A 332 -5.35 21.82 13.02
N GLN A 333 -6.24 22.77 13.27
CA GLN A 333 -7.42 22.57 14.11
C GLN A 333 -8.63 22.17 13.29
N HIS A 334 -8.72 22.64 12.05
CA HIS A 334 -9.83 22.35 11.16
C HIS A 334 -9.36 22.29 9.70
N ILE A 335 -9.85 21.29 8.96
CA ILE A 335 -9.63 21.13 7.53
C ILE A 335 -10.97 20.89 6.86
N GLU A 336 -11.24 21.58 5.76
CA GLU A 336 -12.47 21.42 4.98
C GLU A 336 -12.17 21.46 3.48
N SER A 337 -12.85 20.61 2.72
CA SER A 337 -12.77 20.58 1.26
C SER A 337 -14.13 20.27 0.67
N GLN A 338 -14.47 20.95 -0.43
CA GLN A 338 -15.64 20.59 -1.23
C GLN A 338 -15.20 19.74 -2.42
N TRP A 339 -15.75 18.53 -2.54
CA TRP A 339 -15.46 17.67 -3.67
C TRP A 339 -16.37 18.00 -4.87
N PRO A 340 -15.82 18.31 -6.06
CA PRO A 340 -16.59 18.91 -7.14
C PRO A 340 -17.32 17.89 -8.03
N TYR A 341 -17.02 16.59 -7.92
CA TYR A 341 -17.45 15.61 -8.90
C TYR A 341 -17.99 14.32 -8.27
N PHE A 342 -19.21 13.95 -8.66
CA PHE A 342 -19.79 12.65 -8.37
C PHE A 342 -20.13 12.01 -9.71
N ASN A 343 -19.66 10.79 -9.93
CA ASN A 343 -20.05 10.09 -11.14
C ASN A 343 -21.53 9.69 -11.09
N LYS A 344 -22.16 9.56 -12.25
CA LYS A 344 -23.60 9.30 -12.38
C LYS A 344 -24.07 8.02 -11.69
N THR A 345 -23.16 7.09 -11.43
CA THR A 345 -23.47 5.77 -10.86
C THR A 345 -23.23 5.70 -9.34
N ASN A 346 -22.36 6.54 -8.77
CA ASN A 346 -22.07 6.59 -7.34
C ASN A 346 -22.27 8.00 -6.77
N ALA A 347 -23.32 8.16 -5.97
CA ALA A 347 -23.58 9.37 -5.20
C ALA A 347 -22.75 9.44 -3.89
N ARG A 348 -21.78 8.55 -3.69
CA ARG A 348 -20.98 8.45 -2.45
C ARG A 348 -19.53 8.12 -2.75
N ILE A 349 -18.63 8.81 -2.07
CA ILE A 349 -17.19 8.66 -2.20
C ILE A 349 -16.63 8.33 -0.82
N PRO A 350 -15.99 7.17 -0.62
CA PRO A 350 -15.31 6.90 0.64
C PRO A 350 -14.15 7.88 0.84
N ILE A 351 -14.00 8.36 2.06
CA ILE A 351 -12.86 9.14 2.50
C ILE A 351 -12.27 8.53 3.77
N ILE A 352 -10.94 8.50 3.88
CA ILE A 352 -10.27 8.17 5.13
C ILE A 352 -9.43 9.38 5.53
N ALA A 353 -9.79 10.02 6.64
CA ALA A 353 -8.97 11.07 7.24
C ALA A 353 -8.04 10.45 8.28
N THR A 354 -6.75 10.74 8.24
CA THR A 354 -5.78 10.17 9.18
C THR A 354 -5.02 11.28 9.86
N ASP A 355 -4.95 11.21 11.18
CA ASP A 355 -4.21 12.13 12.03
C ASP A 355 -3.28 11.33 12.99
N PRO A 356 -2.53 11.97 13.89
CA PRO A 356 -1.66 11.27 14.84
C PRO A 356 -2.33 10.19 15.71
N ALA A 357 -3.67 10.18 15.87
CA ALA A 357 -4.41 9.14 16.57
C ALA A 357 -4.83 7.96 15.66
N GLY A 358 -4.78 8.12 14.35
CA GLY A 358 -5.05 7.06 13.38
C GLY A 358 -6.16 7.39 12.38
N PRO A 359 -6.58 6.39 11.57
CA PRO A 359 -7.53 6.60 10.48
C PRO A 359 -8.98 6.70 10.95
N LEU A 360 -9.71 7.62 10.35
CA LEU A 360 -11.12 7.94 10.56
C LEU A 360 -11.86 7.78 9.22
N PRO A 361 -12.55 6.66 9.00
CA PRO A 361 -13.30 6.44 7.76
C PRO A 361 -14.59 7.27 7.75
N GLY A 362 -14.97 7.72 6.57
CA GLY A 362 -16.19 8.48 6.31
C GLY A 362 -16.63 8.40 4.85
N PHE A 363 -17.65 9.20 4.51
CA PHE A 363 -18.14 9.32 3.15
C PHE A 363 -18.43 10.78 2.82
N VAL A 364 -18.10 11.17 1.59
CA VAL A 364 -18.61 12.39 0.96
C VAL A 364 -19.78 11.98 0.08
N VAL A 365 -20.89 12.71 0.13
CA VAL A 365 -22.10 12.37 -0.63
C VAL A 365 -22.55 13.52 -1.51
N GLN A 366 -23.29 13.24 -2.58
CA GLN A 366 -23.63 14.28 -3.56
C GLN A 366 -24.44 15.45 -2.96
N ASP A 367 -25.32 15.17 -2.00
CA ASP A 367 -26.15 16.19 -1.32
C ASP A 367 -25.37 17.00 -0.27
N ASP A 368 -24.22 16.48 0.18
CA ASP A 368 -23.29 17.12 1.10
C ASP A 368 -21.86 16.86 0.60
N PRO A 369 -21.42 17.60 -0.44
CA PRO A 369 -20.16 17.36 -1.11
C PRO A 369 -18.96 17.86 -0.31
N VAL A 370 -19.19 18.33 0.92
CA VAL A 370 -18.16 18.85 1.80
C VAL A 370 -17.69 17.73 2.72
N PHE A 371 -16.38 17.63 2.90
CA PHE A 371 -15.83 16.85 3.99
C PHE A 371 -15.00 17.76 4.90
N SER A 372 -15.10 17.49 6.20
CA SER A 372 -14.40 18.24 7.23
C SER A 372 -13.67 17.29 8.19
N TRP A 373 -12.50 17.69 8.64
CA TRP A 373 -11.78 17.08 9.75
C TRP A 373 -11.56 18.12 10.85
N ASN A 374 -11.75 17.70 12.10
CA ASN A 374 -11.55 18.53 13.29
C ASN A 374 -10.52 17.88 14.20
N ASN A 375 -9.61 18.67 14.73
CA ASN A 375 -8.63 18.20 15.68
C ASN A 375 -9.29 17.94 17.05
N HIS A 376 -9.32 16.67 17.45
CA HIS A 376 -9.82 16.24 18.76
C HIS A 376 -8.71 15.74 19.70
N LEU A 377 -7.44 15.92 19.32
CA LEU A 377 -6.30 15.44 20.09
C LEU A 377 -6.10 16.30 21.34
N LYS A 378 -6.32 15.70 22.52
CA LYS A 378 -6.17 16.40 23.81
C LYS A 378 -4.76 16.33 24.40
N GLN A 379 -4.00 15.30 24.01
CA GLN A 379 -2.69 14.98 24.59
C GLN A 379 -1.56 15.11 23.57
N TYR A 380 -1.86 15.59 22.37
CA TYR A 380 -0.86 15.76 21.34
C TYR A 380 0.04 16.94 21.68
N GLN A 381 1.35 16.71 21.66
CA GLN A 381 2.38 17.73 21.75
C GLN A 381 3.27 17.61 20.52
N GLU A 382 3.56 18.75 19.89
CA GLU A 382 4.49 18.77 18.77
C GLU A 382 5.89 18.39 19.25
N PRO A 383 6.61 17.54 18.50
CA PRO A 383 8.02 17.30 18.78
C PRO A 383 8.81 18.60 18.67
N VAL A 384 9.61 18.90 19.68
CA VAL A 384 10.47 20.08 19.73
C VAL A 384 11.93 19.67 19.85
N MET A 385 12.81 20.42 19.18
CA MET A 385 14.25 20.24 19.33
C MET A 385 14.69 20.77 20.70
N ASN A 386 15.56 20.03 21.38
CA ASN A 386 16.12 20.43 22.67
C ASN A 386 17.64 20.61 22.54
N PRO A 387 18.23 21.69 23.09
CA PRO A 387 19.68 21.85 23.16
C PRO A 387 20.38 20.59 23.70
N VAL A 388 21.47 20.18 23.04
CA VAL A 388 22.31 19.05 23.49
C VAL A 388 23.50 19.60 24.27
N GLU A 389 23.25 20.03 25.50
CA GLU A 389 24.23 20.67 26.39
C GLU A 389 24.79 19.64 27.38
N ILE A 390 25.69 18.78 26.89
CA ILE A 390 26.33 17.75 27.72
C ILE A 390 27.79 18.14 27.94
N ASN A 391 28.09 18.50 29.20
CA ASN A 391 29.41 18.97 29.58
C ASN A 391 30.42 17.82 29.55
N THR A 392 31.40 17.93 28.67
CA THR A 392 32.59 17.08 28.68
C THR A 392 33.78 17.84 29.24
N GLY A 393 34.61 17.16 30.01
CA GLY A 393 35.83 17.74 30.59
C GLY A 393 35.59 18.76 31.70
N TRP A 394 36.58 19.61 31.92
CA TRP A 394 36.64 20.49 33.09
C TRP A 394 36.24 21.91 32.71
N ARG A 395 35.17 22.41 33.32
CA ARG A 395 34.72 23.80 33.20
C ARG A 395 34.84 24.52 34.53
N ILE A 396 35.29 25.76 34.51
CA ILE A 396 35.28 26.66 35.67
C ILE A 396 34.31 27.81 35.42
N THR A 397 33.59 28.23 36.45
CA THR A 397 32.76 29.43 36.39
C THR A 397 33.52 30.60 37.03
N LEU A 398 33.85 31.61 36.24
CA LEU A 398 34.50 32.82 36.72
C LEU A 398 33.46 33.93 36.91
N PRO A 399 33.42 34.63 38.06
CA PRO A 399 32.56 35.79 38.24
C PRO A 399 32.83 36.81 37.12
N TYR A 400 31.77 37.38 36.53
CA TYR A 400 31.80 38.35 35.42
C TYR A 400 32.27 37.82 34.05
N PHE A 401 32.86 36.62 33.94
CA PHE A 401 33.36 36.04 32.69
C PHE A 401 32.62 34.77 32.23
N GLY A 402 31.70 34.24 33.04
CA GLY A 402 30.88 33.07 32.68
C GLY A 402 31.61 31.74 32.85
N GLN A 403 31.10 30.69 32.20
CA GLN A 403 31.75 29.38 32.19
C GLN A 403 32.88 29.34 31.16
N TRP A 404 34.00 28.73 31.53
CA TRP A 404 35.15 28.55 30.65
C TRP A 404 35.66 27.12 30.72
N LYS A 405 35.87 26.50 29.55
CA LYS A 405 36.36 25.12 29.42
C LYS A 405 37.88 25.12 29.46
N LEU A 406 38.46 24.46 30.46
CA LEU A 406 39.91 24.39 30.70
C LEU A 406 40.56 23.17 30.07
N LEU A 407 39.83 22.06 30.01
CA LEU A 407 40.35 20.80 29.52
C LEU A 407 39.27 20.06 28.75
N ASN A 408 39.60 19.67 27.52
CA ASN A 408 38.77 18.78 26.74
C ASN A 408 38.97 17.35 27.23
N GLN A 409 37.85 16.65 27.41
CA GLN A 409 37.84 15.25 27.74
C GLN A 409 36.88 14.57 26.77
N LEU A 410 37.27 13.40 26.28
CA LEU A 410 36.35 12.53 25.56
C LEU A 410 35.14 12.20 26.45
N PRO A 411 33.91 12.25 25.90
CA PRO A 411 32.73 11.81 26.64
C PRO A 411 32.90 10.34 27.05
N ASP A 412 32.44 10.00 28.24
CA ASP A 412 32.31 8.59 28.63
C ASP A 412 31.19 7.90 27.84
N GLU A 413 31.00 6.60 28.06
CA GLU A 413 30.01 5.80 27.34
C GLU A 413 28.57 6.34 27.50
N GLN A 414 28.20 6.75 28.72
CA GLN A 414 26.86 7.27 29.01
C GLN A 414 26.66 8.65 28.39
N GLN A 415 27.66 9.52 28.49
CA GLN A 415 27.66 10.84 27.85
C GLN A 415 27.57 10.70 26.34
N THR A 416 28.36 9.80 25.74
CA THR A 416 28.34 9.54 24.30
C THR A 416 26.94 9.08 23.86
N GLN A 417 26.34 8.14 24.58
CA GLN A 417 25.00 7.65 24.28
C GLN A 417 23.94 8.77 24.36
N MET A 418 24.02 9.62 25.38
CA MET A 418 23.12 10.77 25.53
C MET A 418 23.31 11.81 24.41
N ILE A 419 24.56 12.13 24.06
CA ILE A 419 24.88 13.09 22.98
C ILE A 419 24.31 12.57 21.67
N VAL A 420 24.66 11.34 21.28
CA VAL A 420 24.24 10.73 20.01
C VAL A 420 22.72 10.63 19.93
N SER A 421 22.07 10.13 20.99
CA SER A 421 20.61 9.95 21.00
C SER A 421 19.87 11.27 20.89
N ASN A 422 20.31 12.31 21.61
CA ASN A 422 19.65 13.62 21.58
C ASN A 422 19.87 14.35 20.25
N VAL A 423 21.07 14.27 19.66
CA VAL A 423 21.34 14.81 18.32
C VAL A 423 20.48 14.10 17.27
N PHE A 424 20.38 12.77 17.32
CA PHE A 424 19.54 12.00 16.39
C PHE A 424 18.06 12.32 16.55
N GLU A 425 17.58 12.49 17.77
CA GLU A 425 16.20 12.89 18.02
C GLU A 425 15.94 14.30 17.48
N ASN A 426 16.84 15.26 17.68
CA ASN A 426 16.71 16.59 17.10
C ASN A 426 16.71 16.56 15.56
N ILE A 427 17.57 15.76 14.94
CA ILE A 427 17.58 15.57 13.48
C ILE A 427 16.25 14.95 13.04
N ARG A 428 15.73 13.94 13.76
CA ARG A 428 14.42 13.36 13.49
C ARG A 428 13.31 14.42 13.53
N VAL A 429 13.34 15.29 14.53
CA VAL A 429 12.41 16.43 14.65
C VAL A 429 12.58 17.41 13.49
N ALA A 430 13.82 17.73 13.07
CA ALA A 430 14.06 18.58 11.91
C ALA A 430 13.46 17.99 10.62
N PHE A 431 13.53 16.68 10.41
CA PHE A 431 12.94 15.97 9.26
C PHE A 431 11.39 15.87 9.28
N ILE A 432 10.74 16.37 10.34
CA ILE A 432 9.30 16.64 10.33
C ILE A 432 9.01 17.80 9.37
N GLU A 433 9.91 18.79 9.26
CA GLU A 433 9.79 19.91 8.33
C GLU A 433 9.78 19.42 6.89
N LYS A 434 8.66 19.63 6.19
CA LYS A 434 8.47 19.16 4.79
C LYS A 434 8.81 20.23 3.76
N LYS A 435 8.87 21.50 4.17
CA LYS A 435 9.22 22.62 3.31
C LYS A 435 10.75 22.72 3.20
N PRO A 436 11.35 22.67 1.99
CA PRO A 436 12.81 22.61 1.84
C PRO A 436 13.58 23.71 2.58
N GLY A 437 13.09 24.96 2.55
CA GLY A 437 13.71 26.08 3.26
C GLY A 437 13.63 25.98 4.80
N GLN A 438 12.56 25.39 5.34
CA GLN A 438 12.41 25.19 6.79
C GLN A 438 13.27 24.02 7.28
N LEU A 439 13.37 22.94 6.51
CA LEU A 439 14.26 21.82 6.83
C LEU A 439 15.72 22.26 6.92
N SER A 440 16.22 23.01 5.92
CA SER A 440 17.58 23.55 5.94
C SER A 440 17.80 24.48 7.14
N SER A 441 16.83 25.35 7.45
CA SER A 441 16.90 26.22 8.63
C SER A 441 16.89 25.44 9.95
N ALA A 442 16.09 24.37 10.07
CA ALA A 442 16.08 23.51 11.25
C ALA A 442 17.41 22.77 11.42
N LEU A 443 17.94 22.17 10.34
CA LEU A 443 19.22 21.47 10.35
C LEU A 443 20.40 22.39 10.62
N SER A 444 20.37 23.65 10.18
CA SER A 444 21.44 24.62 10.46
C SER A 444 21.72 24.88 11.95
N LYS A 445 20.80 24.49 12.83
CA LYS A 445 20.97 24.56 14.30
C LYS A 445 21.65 23.32 14.87
N LEU A 446 21.70 22.24 14.10
CA LEU A 446 22.11 20.90 14.53
C LEU A 446 23.39 20.41 13.86
N VAL A 447 23.79 21.07 12.78
CA VAL A 447 24.96 20.70 11.97
C VAL A 447 25.84 21.91 11.71
N ALA A 448 27.12 21.66 11.43
CA ALA A 448 28.06 22.72 11.08
C ALA A 448 27.57 23.52 9.85
N PRO A 449 27.69 24.87 9.81
CA PRO A 449 27.07 25.71 8.78
C PRO A 449 27.45 25.37 7.33
N ASP A 450 28.69 24.92 7.10
CA ASP A 450 29.23 24.50 5.80
C ASP A 450 28.78 23.09 5.39
N GLN A 451 28.18 22.32 6.31
CA GLN A 451 27.80 20.93 6.13
C GLN A 451 26.30 20.70 5.94
N VAL A 452 25.47 21.76 5.99
CA VAL A 452 24.00 21.64 5.92
C VAL A 452 23.54 20.88 4.68
N ASP A 453 23.98 21.27 3.48
CA ASP A 453 23.52 20.63 2.24
C ASP A 453 24.05 19.20 2.04
N PRO A 454 25.36 18.91 2.22
CA PRO A 454 25.88 17.54 2.17
C PRO A 454 25.19 16.61 3.18
N LEU A 455 25.08 17.04 4.43
CA LEU A 455 24.47 16.22 5.48
C LEU A 455 22.97 16.04 5.25
N THR A 456 22.25 17.06 4.77
CA THR A 456 20.82 16.90 4.43
C THR A 456 20.62 15.76 3.44
N ARG A 457 21.46 15.68 2.40
CA ARG A 457 21.37 14.62 1.39
C ARG A 457 21.65 13.23 1.97
N GLU A 458 22.71 13.09 2.75
CA GLU A 458 23.06 11.81 3.37
C GLU A 458 22.03 11.39 4.43
N LEU A 459 21.64 12.30 5.33
CA LEU A 459 20.60 12.07 6.34
C LEU A 459 19.27 11.68 5.71
N SER A 460 18.89 12.27 4.57
CA SER A 460 17.63 11.93 3.88
C SER A 460 17.51 10.44 3.53
N LYS A 461 18.63 9.73 3.32
CA LYS A 461 18.61 8.28 3.05
C LYS A 461 18.07 7.46 4.21
N LEU A 462 18.24 7.92 5.45
CA LEU A 462 17.72 7.28 6.66
C LEU A 462 16.43 7.95 7.16
N PHE A 463 16.39 9.28 7.20
CA PHE A 463 15.33 10.04 7.85
C PHE A 463 14.12 10.32 6.95
N ALA A 464 14.31 10.32 5.63
CA ALA A 464 13.26 10.54 4.64
C ALA A 464 13.40 9.62 3.42
N PRO A 465 13.50 8.28 3.60
CA PRO A 465 13.76 7.35 2.51
C PRO A 465 12.59 7.32 1.52
N ALA A 466 12.89 7.10 0.24
CA ALA A 466 11.87 6.76 -0.74
C ALA A 466 11.33 5.36 -0.46
N ILE A 467 10.01 5.18 -0.57
CA ILE A 467 9.35 3.88 -0.37
C ILE A 467 8.90 3.27 -1.70
N LYS A 468 8.93 1.93 -1.78
CA LYS A 468 8.69 1.15 -3.01
C LYS A 468 7.32 1.40 -3.65
N ARG A 469 6.29 1.72 -2.84
CA ARG A 469 4.91 1.93 -3.32
C ARG A 469 4.59 3.41 -3.62
N GLY A 470 5.60 4.27 -3.61
CA GLY A 470 5.48 5.71 -3.85
C GLY A 470 5.26 6.49 -2.57
N GLY A 471 5.96 7.61 -2.42
CA GLY A 471 5.93 8.45 -1.22
C GLY A 471 7.30 8.59 -0.55
N THR A 472 7.33 9.33 0.55
CA THR A 472 8.53 9.59 1.33
C THR A 472 8.25 9.15 2.76
N GLY A 473 9.08 8.25 3.28
CA GLY A 473 9.00 7.80 4.66
C GLY A 473 9.46 8.86 5.64
N SER A 474 9.18 8.61 6.91
CA SER A 474 9.73 9.39 8.02
C SER A 474 10.07 8.45 9.17
N VAL A 475 11.18 8.73 9.84
CA VAL A 475 11.54 7.98 11.05
C VAL A 475 10.52 8.30 12.15
N LYS A 476 9.80 7.26 12.57
CA LYS A 476 8.84 7.35 13.68
C LYS A 476 9.53 7.18 15.02
N THR A 477 10.40 6.19 15.12
CA THR A 477 11.20 5.90 16.31
C THR A 477 12.50 5.21 15.92
N PHE A 478 13.52 5.38 16.75
CA PHE A 478 14.70 4.53 16.74
C PHE A 478 14.47 3.33 17.67
N GLY A 479 15.07 2.19 17.32
CA GLY A 479 15.32 1.09 18.25
C GLY A 479 16.52 1.39 19.14
N GLU A 480 17.06 0.36 19.78
CA GLU A 480 18.27 0.50 20.60
C GLU A 480 19.46 0.93 19.74
N LEU A 481 20.14 2.00 20.19
CA LEU A 481 21.33 2.56 19.58
C LEU A 481 22.57 2.01 20.29
N GLN A 482 23.48 1.37 19.55
CA GLN A 482 24.70 0.75 20.06
C GLN A 482 25.92 1.50 19.54
N ILE A 483 26.71 2.04 20.46
CA ILE A 483 27.99 2.68 20.18
C ILE A 483 29.07 1.60 20.17
N LYS A 484 29.80 1.47 19.06
CA LYS A 484 30.86 0.45 18.92
C LYS A 484 32.23 0.99 19.31
N GLU A 485 32.51 2.23 18.94
CA GLU A 485 33.83 2.83 19.11
C GLU A 485 33.69 4.35 19.26
N VAL A 486 34.55 4.96 20.07
CA VAL A 486 34.65 6.41 20.28
C VAL A 486 36.11 6.82 20.17
N ARG A 487 36.41 7.85 19.36
CA ARG A 487 37.75 8.41 19.18
C ARG A 487 37.68 9.93 19.22
N GLY A 488 38.71 10.59 19.74
CA GLY A 488 38.77 12.06 19.74
C GLY A 488 39.04 12.61 18.35
N LEU A 489 38.48 13.79 18.06
CA LEU A 489 38.88 14.58 16.89
C LEU A 489 40.09 15.45 17.25
N GLU A 490 40.98 15.69 16.29
CA GLU A 490 42.21 16.46 16.52
C GLU A 490 41.96 17.98 16.58
N ASP A 491 41.04 18.49 15.75
CA ASP A 491 40.53 19.87 15.68
C ASP A 491 39.32 19.87 14.72
N PRO A 492 38.10 20.30 15.10
CA PRO A 492 37.67 20.95 16.36
C PRO A 492 37.40 19.98 17.52
N ASP A 493 37.10 20.54 18.69
CA ASP A 493 36.73 19.79 19.90
C ASP A 493 35.50 18.91 19.67
N GLY A 494 35.74 17.61 19.62
CA GLY A 494 34.71 16.64 19.33
C GLY A 494 35.18 15.19 19.39
N PHE A 495 34.31 14.29 18.94
CA PHE A 495 34.61 12.88 18.85
C PHE A 495 33.97 12.25 17.61
N SER A 496 34.62 11.22 17.10
CA SER A 496 34.10 10.32 16.08
C SER A 496 33.56 9.06 16.75
N THR A 497 32.43 8.56 16.28
CA THR A 497 31.86 7.30 16.78
C THR A 497 31.20 6.47 15.68
N THR A 498 31.33 5.15 15.80
CA THR A 498 30.56 4.20 14.99
C THR A 498 29.29 3.81 15.73
N LEU A 499 28.15 4.13 15.15
CA LEU A 499 26.82 3.85 15.67
C LEU A 499 26.16 2.75 14.83
N SER A 500 25.57 1.75 15.49
CA SER A 500 24.63 0.83 14.86
C SER A 500 23.28 0.84 15.55
N GLY A 501 22.21 0.63 14.80
CA GLY A 501 20.86 0.59 15.35
C GLY A 501 19.82 0.21 14.31
N SER A 502 18.57 0.41 14.67
CA SER A 502 17.45 0.28 13.74
C SER A 502 16.50 1.46 13.84
N ALA A 503 15.81 1.78 12.75
CA ALA A 503 14.79 2.80 12.69
C ALA A 503 13.49 2.22 12.13
N ILE A 504 12.37 2.60 12.74
CA ILE A 504 11.04 2.32 12.20
C ILE A 504 10.62 3.52 11.35
N ILE A 505 10.46 3.27 10.06
CA ILE A 505 10.05 4.23 9.05
C ILE A 505 8.56 4.05 8.79
N HIS A 506 7.80 5.12 8.87
CA HIS A 506 6.39 5.16 8.47
C HIS A 506 6.24 6.00 7.21
N ALA A 507 5.44 5.52 6.26
CA ALA A 507 5.03 6.28 5.10
C ALA A 507 3.52 6.06 4.88
N MET A 508 2.77 7.15 4.90
CA MET A 508 1.31 7.10 4.74
C MET A 508 0.96 7.48 3.30
N HIS A 509 0.25 6.62 2.58
CA HIS A 509 -0.21 6.90 1.21
C HIS A 509 -1.35 5.95 0.80
N TRP A 510 -2.27 6.46 -0.02
CA TRP A 510 -3.43 5.75 -0.57
C TRP A 510 -4.27 4.95 0.44
N GLY A 511 -4.39 5.46 1.68
CA GLY A 511 -5.19 4.85 2.74
C GLY A 511 -4.47 3.79 3.57
N HIS A 512 -3.19 3.56 3.32
CA HIS A 512 -2.37 2.60 4.03
C HIS A 512 -1.17 3.30 4.69
N THR A 513 -0.63 2.66 5.73
CA THR A 513 0.64 3.04 6.35
C THR A 513 1.64 1.93 6.06
N ASP A 514 2.58 2.20 5.17
CA ASP A 514 3.73 1.34 4.99
C ASP A 514 4.65 1.53 6.20
N GLN A 515 4.97 0.43 6.88
CA GLN A 515 5.96 0.39 7.95
C GLN A 515 7.16 -0.42 7.47
N LEU A 516 8.34 0.17 7.56
CA LEU A 516 9.62 -0.42 7.20
C LEU A 516 10.55 -0.34 8.40
N LYS A 517 11.28 -1.42 8.67
CA LYS A 517 12.39 -1.40 9.61
C LYS A 517 13.70 -1.32 8.83
N LEU A 518 14.51 -0.31 9.11
CA LEU A 518 15.84 -0.14 8.55
C LEU A 518 16.88 -0.42 9.62
N ASP A 519 17.78 -1.36 9.38
CA ASP A 519 19.00 -1.53 10.16
C ASP A 519 20.11 -0.66 9.53
N PHE A 520 20.85 0.04 10.37
CA PHE A 520 21.89 0.95 9.92
C PHE A 520 23.18 0.81 10.72
N GLU A 521 24.28 1.16 10.07
CA GLU A 521 25.59 1.42 10.66
C GLU A 521 26.13 2.72 10.08
N LEU A 522 26.51 3.64 10.96
CA LEU A 522 26.90 5.00 10.64
C LEU A 522 28.22 5.32 11.31
N LEU A 523 29.08 6.08 10.63
CA LEU A 523 30.21 6.78 11.22
C LEU A 523 29.80 8.24 11.38
N LEU A 524 29.95 8.78 12.58
CA LEU A 524 29.50 10.11 12.97
C LEU A 524 30.65 10.90 13.56
N ASP A 525 30.84 12.13 13.11
CA ASP A 525 31.69 13.10 13.80
C ASP A 525 30.79 14.15 14.46
N LEU A 526 31.01 14.34 15.76
CA LEU A 526 30.22 15.24 16.61
C LEU A 526 31.16 16.26 17.23
N VAL A 527 30.77 17.53 17.15
CA VAL A 527 31.58 18.67 17.60
C VAL A 527 30.79 19.51 18.59
N GLU A 528 31.49 20.09 19.55
CA GLU A 528 30.90 21.00 20.53
C GLU A 528 31.05 22.45 20.05
N ALA A 529 29.94 23.08 19.66
CA ALA A 529 29.91 24.47 19.21
C ALA A 529 28.96 25.28 20.10
N GLY A 530 29.50 26.29 20.80
CA GLY A 530 28.70 27.17 21.66
C GLY A 530 27.96 26.43 22.78
N GLU A 531 28.65 25.48 23.43
CA GLU A 531 28.12 24.59 24.49
C GLU A 531 27.09 23.55 24.01
N GLN A 532 26.84 23.44 22.71
CA GLN A 532 25.92 22.47 22.13
C GLN A 532 26.65 21.47 21.23
N TRP A 533 26.27 20.20 21.32
CA TRP A 533 26.75 19.16 20.41
C TRP A 533 26.02 19.21 19.07
N GLN A 534 26.79 19.20 17.98
CA GLN A 534 26.34 19.25 16.60
C GLN A 534 26.97 18.13 15.78
N LEU A 535 26.28 17.69 14.74
CA LEU A 535 26.82 16.74 13.76
C LEU A 535 27.66 17.49 12.72
N SER A 536 28.95 17.16 12.63
CA SER A 536 29.85 17.73 11.62
C SER A 536 29.97 16.83 10.38
N GLU A 537 30.04 15.52 10.56
CA GLU A 537 30.17 14.58 9.45
C GLU A 537 29.32 13.32 9.70
N LEU A 538 28.78 12.75 8.62
CA LEU A 538 28.07 11.48 8.64
C LEU A 538 28.41 10.67 7.40
N THR A 539 28.83 9.43 7.63
CA THR A 539 29.00 8.42 6.58
C THR A 539 28.10 7.22 6.87
N ILE A 540 27.26 6.86 5.91
CA ILE A 540 26.49 5.62 5.98
C ILE A 540 27.39 4.45 5.61
N VAL A 541 27.77 3.64 6.60
CA VAL A 541 28.57 2.42 6.41
C VAL A 541 27.69 1.30 5.87
N ASN A 542 26.48 1.15 6.42
CA ASN A 542 25.51 0.17 6.00
C ASN A 542 24.08 0.70 6.23
N LEU A 543 23.18 0.41 5.30
CA LEU A 543 21.76 0.69 5.43
C LEU A 543 20.98 -0.39 4.67
N LYS A 544 20.15 -1.15 5.38
CA LYS A 544 19.36 -2.23 4.79
C LYS A 544 18.00 -2.38 5.47
N GLU A 545 17.03 -2.83 4.68
CA GLU A 545 15.73 -3.28 5.19
C GLU A 545 15.94 -4.56 6.03
N SER A 546 15.43 -4.57 7.27
CA SER A 546 15.43 -5.78 8.10
C SER A 546 14.52 -6.83 7.45
N GLN A 547 14.98 -8.09 7.42
CA GLN A 547 14.20 -9.21 6.91
C GLN A 547 13.13 -9.70 7.89
#